data_AF-R7J887-F1
#
_entry.id   AF-R7J887-F1
#
_cell.length_a   1.000
_cell.length_b   1.000
_cell.length_c   1.000
_cell.angle_alpha   90.00
_cell.angle_beta   90.00
_cell.angle_gamma   90.00
#
_symmetry.space_group_name_H-M   'P 1'
#
loop_
_entity.id
_entity.type
_entity.pdbx_description
1 polymer ?
#
loop_
_entity_poly.entity_id
_entity_poly.type
_entity_poly.pdbx_seq_one_letter_code
_entity_poly.pdbx_strand_id
1 'polypeptide(L)'
;MNLSYKLQKRKLQKYPQIINENYKPFVSVMIPAHNEETVISNTVQNILGMDYENFEIIVIDDRSTDNTASVIKDLEKKYAKVTALIRPSDAFPGKSAVLNDAFKIAKGEAVLVFDADATVEPNFLSELIPYLEPKDVGAVQARKVIRNRNQNLLTRCQNNEYTMDTHFQAGRDSVKGAVELRGNGELIKRQAVEDIGGWNNYTIVDDLDMSTRLHIKGWDVRFCPDAVVYEEGIIYLRPLYRQRRRWLEGTIRRYLEYAGDVLFSKDMSLRASLDMTAYISQFIMPGWFLMEILIRGFKVLAKQAPPHMLYSSIFIGCVIGFGFFFGARYALRRYDYMPRLDATFEALETSIYLFIIWFPLVLYICFKILFMKKDMNWGKTAHGLVMEEEASIKAFIKKELQKTKEYTKEYTEKLKQILAEKTD
;
A
#
# COMPACT_ATOMS: atom_id res chain seq x y z
N MET A 1 -16.70 -22.95 -9.89
CA MET A 1 -16.91 -22.50 -8.49
C MET A 1 -16.12 -23.45 -7.59
N ASN A 2 -15.06 -22.93 -6.96
CA ASN A 2 -13.95 -23.72 -6.40
C ASN A 2 -14.36 -24.58 -5.19
N LEU A 3 -13.77 -25.76 -5.02
CA LEU A 3 -14.10 -26.71 -3.95
C LEU A 3 -13.85 -26.09 -2.57
N SER A 4 -12.77 -25.32 -2.41
CA SER A 4 -12.45 -24.59 -1.17
C SER A 4 -13.52 -23.57 -0.79
N TYR A 5 -14.06 -22.80 -1.75
CA TYR A 5 -15.17 -21.88 -1.48
C TYR A 5 -16.46 -22.61 -1.13
N LYS A 6 -16.78 -23.71 -1.83
CA LYS A 6 -17.91 -24.56 -1.45
C LYS A 6 -17.73 -25.16 -0.05
N LEU A 7 -16.50 -25.52 0.32
CA LEU A 7 -16.15 -26.04 1.65
C LEU A 7 -16.24 -24.95 2.71
N GLN A 8 -15.73 -23.74 2.46
CA GLN A 8 -15.83 -22.60 3.38
C GLN A 8 -17.28 -22.15 3.54
N LYS A 9 -18.04 -22.02 2.44
CA LYS A 9 -19.48 -21.72 2.49
C LYS A 9 -20.25 -22.82 3.20
N ARG A 10 -19.97 -24.10 2.93
CA ARG A 10 -20.55 -25.22 3.70
C ARG A 10 -20.12 -25.20 5.16
N LYS A 11 -18.88 -24.80 5.47
CA LYS A 11 -18.36 -24.70 6.83
C LYS A 11 -19.01 -23.55 7.58
N LEU A 12 -19.19 -22.38 6.96
CA LEU A 12 -19.94 -21.25 7.51
C LEU A 12 -21.44 -21.54 7.61
N GLN A 13 -22.00 -22.34 6.70
CA GLN A 13 -23.39 -22.82 6.80
C GLN A 13 -23.55 -23.87 7.91
N LYS A 14 -22.54 -24.72 8.12
CA LYS A 14 -22.56 -25.81 9.11
C LYS A 14 -22.12 -25.34 10.51
N TYR A 15 -21.28 -24.31 10.57
CA TYR A 15 -20.75 -23.64 11.75
C TYR A 15 -20.75 -22.13 11.46
N PRO A 16 -21.91 -21.47 11.55
CA PRO A 16 -21.96 -20.03 11.42
C PRO A 16 -20.98 -19.42 12.41
N GLN A 17 -20.26 -18.38 11.98
CA GLN A 17 -19.52 -17.56 12.94
C GLN A 17 -20.56 -17.01 13.91
N ILE A 18 -20.43 -17.40 15.17
CA ILE A 18 -21.22 -16.83 16.25
C ILE A 18 -20.62 -15.45 16.47
N ILE A 19 -21.31 -14.42 15.98
CA ILE A 19 -20.95 -13.03 16.24
C ILE A 19 -21.46 -12.71 17.64
N ASN A 20 -20.58 -12.31 18.54
CA ASN A 20 -20.98 -11.79 19.83
C ASN A 20 -21.43 -10.34 19.68
N GLU A 21 -22.73 -10.13 19.57
CA GLU A 21 -23.32 -8.79 19.45
C GLU A 21 -23.04 -7.88 20.65
N ASN A 22 -22.59 -8.44 21.78
CA ASN A 22 -22.21 -7.67 22.97
C ASN A 22 -20.75 -7.18 22.93
N TYR A 23 -19.92 -7.69 22.02
CA TYR A 23 -18.55 -7.21 21.85
C TYR A 23 -18.56 -5.88 21.08
N LYS A 24 -18.66 -4.78 21.83
CA LYS A 24 -18.70 -3.40 21.31
C LYS A 24 -17.65 -2.52 21.99
N PRO A 25 -16.35 -2.81 21.81
CA PRO A 25 -15.27 -2.07 22.46
C PRO A 25 -15.30 -0.59 22.11
N PHE A 26 -14.89 0.27 23.04
CA PHE A 26 -14.68 1.68 22.69
C PHE A 26 -13.49 1.81 21.73
N VAL A 27 -13.63 2.53 20.62
CA VAL A 27 -12.60 2.67 19.58
C VAL A 27 -12.08 4.10 19.50
N SER A 28 -10.75 4.27 19.57
CA SER A 28 -10.11 5.56 19.25
C SER A 28 -9.68 5.55 17.78
N VAL A 29 -10.35 6.32 16.95
CA VAL A 29 -9.96 6.52 15.54
C VAL A 29 -8.84 7.56 15.48
N MET A 30 -7.72 7.24 14.85
CA MET A 30 -6.55 8.12 14.71
C MET A 30 -6.34 8.48 13.25
N ILE A 31 -6.27 9.78 12.97
CA ILE A 31 -6.10 10.31 11.61
C ILE A 31 -4.90 11.27 11.59
N PRO A 32 -3.68 10.77 11.30
CA PRO A 32 -2.51 11.62 11.09
C PRO A 32 -2.66 12.45 9.81
N ALA A 33 -2.35 13.74 9.89
CA ALA A 33 -2.43 14.70 8.79
C ALA A 33 -1.16 15.57 8.73
N HIS A 34 -0.62 15.77 7.52
CA HIS A 34 0.48 16.70 7.26
C HIS A 34 0.26 17.37 5.91
N ASN A 35 -0.11 18.65 5.93
CA ASN A 35 -0.52 19.41 4.75
C ASN A 35 -1.72 18.81 3.99
N GLU A 36 -2.82 18.56 4.70
CA GLU A 36 -4.03 17.90 4.21
C GLU A 36 -5.28 18.79 4.34
N GLU A 37 -5.10 20.12 4.29
CA GLU A 37 -6.18 21.11 4.50
C GLU A 37 -7.39 20.92 3.57
N THR A 38 -7.16 20.31 2.40
CA THR A 38 -8.18 20.14 1.35
C THR A 38 -9.04 18.89 1.53
N VAL A 39 -8.56 17.86 2.25
CA VAL A 39 -9.23 16.55 2.35
C VAL A 39 -9.69 16.22 3.76
N ILE A 40 -8.98 16.67 4.80
CA ILE A 40 -9.16 16.19 6.17
C ILE A 40 -10.58 16.40 6.72
N SER A 41 -11.21 17.53 6.36
CA SER A 41 -12.58 17.85 6.78
C SER A 41 -13.61 16.86 6.22
N ASN A 42 -13.43 16.41 4.98
CA ASN A 42 -14.32 15.44 4.34
C ASN A 42 -14.15 14.05 4.96
N THR A 43 -12.91 13.66 5.21
CA THR A 43 -12.56 12.38 5.87
C THR A 43 -13.18 12.29 7.26
N VAL A 44 -13.03 13.32 8.09
CA VAL A 44 -13.62 13.35 9.44
C VAL A 44 -15.16 13.29 9.38
N GLN A 45 -15.78 14.03 8.46
CA GLN A 45 -17.24 13.97 8.29
C GLN A 45 -17.74 12.60 7.83
N ASN A 46 -17.01 11.93 6.93
CA ASN A 46 -17.33 10.59 6.48
C ASN A 46 -17.22 9.57 7.64
N ILE A 47 -16.14 9.63 8.42
CA ILE A 47 -15.92 8.73 9.57
C ILE A 47 -16.97 8.96 10.67
N LEU A 48 -17.40 10.21 10.89
CA LEU A 48 -18.51 10.50 11.80
C LEU A 48 -19.85 9.85 11.38
N GLY A 49 -19.98 9.48 10.10
CA GLY A 49 -21.16 8.81 9.54
C GLY A 49 -21.18 7.28 9.70
N MET A 50 -20.19 6.67 10.36
CA MET A 50 -20.20 5.23 10.65
C MET A 50 -21.37 4.84 11.57
N ASP A 51 -21.95 3.66 11.34
CA ASP A 51 -23.08 3.09 12.08
C ASP A 51 -22.70 2.44 13.42
N TYR A 52 -21.61 2.92 14.03
CA TYR A 52 -21.07 2.42 15.28
C TYR A 52 -21.00 3.55 16.30
N GLU A 53 -21.58 3.40 17.50
CA GLU A 53 -21.70 4.54 18.42
C GLU A 53 -20.46 4.75 19.31
N ASN A 54 -19.77 3.67 19.68
CA ASN A 54 -18.75 3.62 20.73
C ASN A 54 -17.35 4.03 20.21
N PHE A 55 -17.20 5.24 19.70
CA PHE A 55 -15.89 5.73 19.24
C PHE A 55 -15.65 7.22 19.47
N GLU A 56 -14.37 7.59 19.51
CA GLU A 56 -13.87 8.97 19.40
C GLU A 56 -12.94 9.09 18.18
N ILE A 57 -12.71 10.31 17.71
CA ILE A 57 -11.78 10.63 16.62
C ILE A 57 -10.70 11.56 17.17
N ILE A 58 -9.44 11.18 16.96
CA ILE A 58 -8.26 11.98 17.26
C ILE A 58 -7.63 12.34 15.92
N VAL A 59 -7.67 13.63 15.57
CA VAL A 59 -7.10 14.14 14.33
C VAL A 59 -5.80 14.85 14.68
N ILE A 60 -4.70 14.43 14.05
CA ILE A 60 -3.36 14.81 14.48
C ILE A 60 -2.65 15.60 13.40
N ASP A 61 -2.30 16.84 13.69
CA ASP A 61 -1.46 17.67 12.82
C ASP A 61 0.02 17.35 13.08
N ASP A 62 0.73 16.82 12.08
CA ASP A 62 2.17 16.59 12.10
C ASP A 62 2.94 17.79 11.54
N ARG A 63 2.88 18.93 12.23
CA ARG A 63 3.72 20.10 11.92
C ARG A 63 3.45 20.61 10.50
N SER A 64 2.18 20.76 10.15
CA SER A 64 1.79 21.25 8.83
C SER A 64 2.24 22.70 8.62
N THR A 65 2.50 23.04 7.37
CA THR A 65 2.86 24.39 6.93
C THR A 65 1.70 25.13 6.27
N ASP A 66 0.61 24.43 5.98
CA ASP A 66 -0.65 24.97 5.44
C ASP A 66 -1.70 25.17 6.56
N ASN A 67 -2.99 25.33 6.21
CA ASN A 67 -4.05 25.58 7.19
C ASN A 67 -4.57 24.31 7.90
N THR A 68 -3.94 23.14 7.73
CA THR A 68 -4.40 21.86 8.31
C THR A 68 -4.68 21.96 9.80
N ALA A 69 -3.77 22.54 10.58
CA ALA A 69 -3.94 22.72 12.03
C ALA A 69 -5.17 23.58 12.40
N SER A 70 -5.50 24.58 11.58
CA SER A 70 -6.69 25.41 11.81
C SER A 70 -7.96 24.61 11.52
N VAL A 71 -7.99 23.91 10.38
CA VAL A 71 -9.13 23.06 9.98
C VAL A 71 -9.44 22.03 11.05
N ILE A 72 -8.42 21.36 11.60
CA ILE A 72 -8.57 20.35 12.64
C ILE A 72 -9.16 20.95 13.94
N LYS A 73 -8.69 22.13 14.37
CA LYS A 73 -9.26 22.82 15.54
C LYS A 73 -10.73 23.20 15.35
N ASP A 74 -11.12 23.58 14.15
CA ASP A 74 -12.52 23.91 13.88
C ASP A 74 -13.41 22.67 13.86
N LEU A 75 -12.88 21.51 13.45
CA LEU A 75 -13.58 20.23 13.56
C LEU A 75 -13.82 19.82 15.03
N GLU A 76 -12.82 19.98 15.90
CA GLU A 76 -12.96 19.74 17.35
C GLU A 76 -14.05 20.62 17.98
N LYS A 77 -14.09 21.91 17.65
CA LYS A 77 -15.16 22.81 18.14
C LYS A 77 -16.55 22.41 17.66
N LYS A 78 -16.64 21.84 16.45
CA LYS A 78 -17.91 21.52 15.79
C LYS A 78 -18.47 20.17 16.23
N TYR A 79 -17.61 19.19 16.51
CA TYR A 79 -18.03 17.81 16.75
C TYR A 79 -17.50 17.29 18.08
N ALA A 80 -18.40 16.94 19.01
CA ALA A 80 -18.04 16.48 20.36
C ALA A 80 -17.20 15.19 20.40
N LYS A 81 -17.24 14.37 19.35
CA LYS A 81 -16.44 13.15 19.22
C LYS A 81 -15.02 13.40 18.71
N VAL A 82 -14.68 14.62 18.28
CA VAL A 82 -13.40 14.95 17.65
C VAL A 82 -12.49 15.64 18.66
N THR A 83 -11.24 15.19 18.75
CA THR A 83 -10.17 15.82 19.52
C THR A 83 -9.03 16.19 18.57
N ALA A 84 -8.54 17.42 18.67
CA ALA A 84 -7.42 17.91 17.90
C ALA A 84 -6.10 17.71 18.66
N LEU A 85 -5.12 17.04 18.03
CA LEU A 85 -3.75 16.98 18.55
C LEU A 85 -2.82 17.74 17.60
N ILE A 86 -2.37 18.92 18.03
CA ILE A 86 -1.41 19.72 17.25
C ILE A 86 0.00 19.46 17.79
N ARG A 87 0.85 18.80 17.00
CA ARG A 87 2.21 18.47 17.43
C ARG A 87 3.12 19.69 17.34
N PRO A 88 4.07 19.87 18.29
CA PRO A 88 5.01 20.98 18.24
C PRO A 88 5.96 20.83 17.05
N SER A 89 6.49 21.95 16.54
CA SER A 89 7.31 21.99 15.31
C SER A 89 8.62 21.19 15.40
N ASP A 90 9.12 20.94 16.61
CA ASP A 90 10.31 20.15 16.91
C ASP A 90 10.01 18.67 17.20
N ALA A 91 8.73 18.24 17.13
CA ALA A 91 8.34 16.86 17.33
C ALA A 91 9.01 15.92 16.31
N PHE A 92 9.25 14.68 16.74
CA PHE A 92 9.84 13.66 15.89
C PHE A 92 8.96 13.41 14.64
N PRO A 93 9.52 13.47 13.42
CA PRO A 93 8.75 13.41 12.19
C PRO A 93 8.20 12.01 11.88
N GLY A 94 7.12 11.95 11.11
CA GLY A 94 6.66 10.72 10.46
C GLY A 94 5.54 10.00 11.21
N LYS A 95 4.76 9.22 10.45
CA LYS A 95 3.49 8.62 10.86
C LYS A 95 3.58 7.85 12.18
N SER A 96 4.59 7.00 12.37
CA SER A 96 4.80 6.27 13.63
C SER A 96 4.82 7.16 14.87
N ALA A 97 5.54 8.28 14.81
CA ALA A 97 5.69 9.18 15.95
C ALA A 97 4.37 9.93 16.23
N VAL A 98 3.66 10.28 15.16
CA VAL A 98 2.32 10.90 15.23
C VAL A 98 1.34 9.95 15.92
N LEU A 99 1.31 8.68 15.52
CA LEU A 99 0.43 7.66 16.11
C LEU A 99 0.80 7.35 17.57
N ASN A 100 2.10 7.28 17.89
CA ASN A 100 2.56 7.12 19.27
C ASN A 100 2.12 8.29 20.18
N ASP A 101 2.15 9.52 19.69
CA ASP A 101 1.68 10.68 20.46
C ASP A 101 0.16 10.66 20.64
N ALA A 102 -0.59 10.29 19.59
CA ALA A 102 -2.04 10.11 19.66
C ALA A 102 -2.45 9.00 20.63
N PHE A 103 -1.70 7.90 20.66
CA PHE A 103 -1.98 6.75 21.51
C PHE A 103 -1.97 7.07 23.00
N LYS A 104 -1.16 8.04 23.43
CA LYS A 104 -1.09 8.51 24.83
C LYS A 104 -2.41 9.14 25.32
N ILE A 105 -3.19 9.74 24.42
CA ILE A 105 -4.45 10.41 24.76
C ILE A 105 -5.70 9.61 24.35
N ALA A 106 -5.53 8.58 23.52
CA ALA A 106 -6.58 7.67 23.13
C ALA A 106 -7.16 6.90 24.32
N LYS A 107 -8.48 6.73 24.37
CA LYS A 107 -9.19 6.03 25.47
C LYS A 107 -9.75 4.66 25.06
N GLY A 108 -9.73 4.34 23.76
CA GLY A 108 -10.32 3.12 23.19
C GLY A 108 -9.67 1.82 23.64
N GLU A 109 -10.46 0.79 23.87
CA GLU A 109 -9.98 -0.59 24.01
C GLU A 109 -9.35 -1.11 22.71
N ALA A 110 -9.68 -0.47 21.58
CA ALA A 110 -9.04 -0.65 20.29
C ALA A 110 -8.74 0.70 19.64
N VAL A 111 -7.77 0.70 18.73
CA VAL A 111 -7.33 1.85 17.93
C VAL A 111 -7.59 1.54 16.46
N LEU A 112 -8.20 2.48 15.74
CA LEU A 112 -8.40 2.37 14.30
C LEU A 112 -7.60 3.48 13.61
N VAL A 113 -6.70 3.11 12.70
CA VAL A 113 -5.88 4.10 11.97
C VAL A 113 -6.42 4.29 10.55
N PHE A 114 -6.57 5.56 10.16
CA PHE A 114 -6.89 5.97 8.79
C PHE A 114 -5.90 6.99 8.27
N ASP A 115 -5.67 6.99 6.96
CA ASP A 115 -5.01 8.11 6.28
C ASP A 115 -5.94 9.32 6.16
N ALA A 116 -5.37 10.51 5.97
CA ALA A 116 -6.11 11.78 5.95
C ALA A 116 -7.09 11.92 4.75
N ASP A 117 -6.94 11.10 3.71
CA ASP A 117 -7.79 11.07 2.51
C ASP A 117 -8.74 9.86 2.48
N ALA A 118 -8.83 9.10 3.57
CA ALA A 118 -9.64 7.89 3.65
C ALA A 118 -11.15 8.19 3.51
N THR A 119 -11.86 7.24 2.91
CA THR A 119 -13.32 7.22 2.89
C THR A 119 -13.80 5.79 3.16
N VAL A 120 -14.86 5.64 3.94
CA VAL A 120 -15.43 4.34 4.32
C VAL A 120 -16.95 4.32 4.16
N GLU A 121 -17.50 3.11 4.05
CA GLU A 121 -18.95 2.89 4.12
C GLU A 121 -19.45 2.98 5.58
N PRO A 122 -20.74 3.29 5.81
CA PRO A 122 -21.29 3.41 7.17
C PRO A 122 -21.06 2.17 8.04
N ASN A 123 -21.13 0.97 7.46
CA ASN A 123 -20.99 -0.31 8.15
C ASN A 123 -19.54 -0.75 8.42
N PHE A 124 -18.55 0.06 8.04
CA PHE A 124 -17.13 -0.31 8.05
C PHE A 124 -16.65 -0.88 9.40
N LEU A 125 -16.91 -0.16 10.49
CA LEU A 125 -16.45 -0.59 11.81
C LEU A 125 -17.25 -1.79 12.33
N SER A 126 -18.55 -1.82 12.07
CA SER A 126 -19.44 -2.94 12.43
C SER A 126 -19.03 -4.26 11.76
N GLU A 127 -18.42 -4.21 10.58
CA GLU A 127 -17.86 -5.39 9.90
C GLU A 127 -16.47 -5.80 10.42
N LEU A 128 -15.66 -4.87 10.92
CA LEU A 128 -14.32 -5.13 11.45
C LEU A 128 -14.34 -5.72 12.87
N ILE A 129 -15.20 -5.18 13.74
CA ILE A 129 -15.25 -5.52 15.17
C ILE A 129 -15.34 -7.03 15.44
N PRO A 130 -16.18 -7.83 14.74
CA PRO A 130 -16.28 -9.26 14.99
C PRO A 130 -14.97 -10.03 14.77
N TYR A 131 -14.08 -9.54 13.90
CA TYR A 131 -12.79 -10.17 13.66
C TYR A 131 -11.79 -9.92 14.78
N LEU A 132 -11.97 -8.83 15.54
CA LEU A 132 -11.11 -8.44 16.65
C LEU A 132 -11.46 -9.20 17.94
N GLU A 133 -12.71 -9.65 18.10
CA GLU A 133 -13.20 -10.30 19.33
C GLU A 133 -12.28 -11.41 19.89
N PRO A 134 -11.81 -12.40 19.08
CA PRO A 134 -11.07 -13.53 19.62
C PRO A 134 -9.84 -13.08 20.41
N LYS A 135 -9.62 -13.67 21.59
CA LYS A 135 -8.59 -13.19 22.55
C LYS A 135 -7.17 -13.22 21.99
N ASP A 136 -6.87 -14.12 21.06
CA ASP A 136 -5.58 -14.27 20.39
C ASP A 136 -5.37 -13.27 19.25
N VAL A 137 -6.41 -12.58 18.77
CA VAL A 137 -6.32 -11.61 17.67
C VAL A 137 -5.88 -10.27 18.22
N GLY A 138 -4.75 -9.75 17.73
CA GLY A 138 -4.22 -8.44 18.10
C GLY A 138 -4.65 -7.34 17.14
N ALA A 139 -4.91 -7.66 15.87
CA ALA A 139 -5.30 -6.67 14.87
C ALA A 139 -6.14 -7.25 13.73
N VAL A 140 -6.83 -6.37 13.02
CA VAL A 140 -7.61 -6.66 11.82
C VAL A 140 -7.32 -5.62 10.74
N GLN A 141 -6.96 -6.06 9.54
CA GLN A 141 -6.78 -5.21 8.37
C GLN A 141 -8.04 -5.21 7.50
N ALA A 142 -8.55 -4.03 7.16
CA ALA A 142 -9.61 -3.85 6.18
C ALA A 142 -9.09 -3.96 4.74
N ARG A 143 -10.00 -4.17 3.79
CA ARG A 143 -9.68 -4.16 2.37
C ARG A 143 -9.44 -2.74 1.87
N LYS A 144 -8.36 -2.53 1.12
CA LYS A 144 -8.07 -1.25 0.44
C LYS A 144 -8.59 -1.24 -1.00
N VAL A 145 -9.17 -0.12 -1.43
CA VAL A 145 -9.67 0.10 -2.80
C VAL A 145 -9.30 1.48 -3.30
N ILE A 146 -8.90 1.59 -4.57
CA ILE A 146 -8.59 2.88 -5.20
C ILE A 146 -9.89 3.53 -5.71
N ARG A 147 -10.27 4.65 -5.12
CA ARG A 147 -11.52 5.36 -5.45
C ARG A 147 -11.56 5.84 -6.90
N ASN A 148 -10.46 6.44 -7.35
CA ASN A 148 -10.30 6.97 -8.71
C ASN A 148 -9.76 5.93 -9.70
N ARG A 149 -10.07 4.63 -9.53
CA ARG A 149 -9.51 3.56 -10.39
C ARG A 149 -9.72 3.78 -11.89
N ASN A 150 -10.84 4.42 -12.26
CA ASN A 150 -11.23 4.67 -13.65
C ASN A 150 -10.55 5.91 -14.28
N GLN A 151 -9.71 6.63 -13.53
CA GLN A 151 -9.11 7.88 -14.00
C GLN A 151 -8.06 7.64 -15.10
N ASN A 152 -7.16 6.67 -14.93
CA ASN A 152 -6.20 6.27 -15.96
C ASN A 152 -5.68 4.83 -15.77
N LEU A 153 -4.77 4.40 -16.65
CA LEU A 153 -4.16 3.06 -16.57
C LEU A 153 -3.41 2.84 -15.25
N LEU A 154 -2.72 3.84 -14.70
CA LEU A 154 -1.96 3.70 -13.45
C LEU A 154 -2.89 3.49 -12.26
N THR A 155 -3.97 4.26 -12.14
CA THR A 155 -4.95 4.10 -11.06
C THR A 155 -5.68 2.76 -11.15
N ARG A 156 -5.95 2.29 -12.38
CA ARG A 156 -6.53 0.97 -12.62
C ARG A 156 -5.57 -0.15 -12.19
N CYS A 157 -4.31 -0.09 -12.61
CA CYS A 157 -3.29 -1.06 -12.19
C CYS A 157 -3.08 -1.06 -10.68
N GLN A 158 -3.05 0.11 -10.02
CA GLN A 158 -2.96 0.22 -8.56
C GLN A 158 -4.15 -0.46 -7.86
N ASN A 159 -5.38 -0.26 -8.35
CA ASN A 159 -6.55 -0.97 -7.83
C ASN A 159 -6.38 -2.48 -7.97
N ASN A 160 -5.90 -2.93 -9.12
CA ASN A 160 -5.74 -4.35 -9.41
C ASN A 160 -4.63 -4.97 -8.55
N GLU A 161 -3.56 -4.23 -8.25
CA GLU A 161 -2.55 -4.61 -7.24
C GLU A 161 -3.20 -4.81 -5.86
N TYR A 162 -4.08 -3.91 -5.42
CA TYR A 162 -4.78 -4.04 -4.13
C TYR A 162 -5.78 -5.20 -4.11
N THR A 163 -6.47 -5.43 -5.22
CA THR A 163 -7.35 -6.58 -5.35
C THR A 163 -6.56 -7.90 -5.32
N MET A 164 -5.36 -7.95 -5.91
CA MET A 164 -4.44 -9.08 -5.73
C MET A 164 -3.96 -9.23 -4.30
N ASP A 165 -3.58 -8.15 -3.63
CA ASP A 165 -3.19 -8.17 -2.22
C ASP A 165 -4.33 -8.68 -1.33
N THR A 166 -5.57 -8.25 -1.58
CA THR A 166 -6.79 -8.77 -0.93
C THR A 166 -6.88 -10.30 -1.05
N HIS A 167 -6.57 -10.85 -2.23
CA HIS A 167 -6.55 -12.29 -2.43
C HIS A 167 -5.47 -12.98 -1.59
N PHE A 168 -4.26 -12.42 -1.55
CA PHE A 168 -3.16 -12.96 -0.75
C PHE A 168 -3.44 -12.87 0.75
N GLN A 169 -3.92 -11.73 1.24
CA GLN A 169 -4.25 -11.55 2.67
C GLN A 169 -5.40 -12.46 3.11
N ALA A 170 -6.46 -12.59 2.30
CA ALA A 170 -7.53 -13.56 2.60
C ALA A 170 -7.03 -15.02 2.56
N GLY A 171 -6.08 -15.33 1.68
CA GLY A 171 -5.40 -16.63 1.65
C GLY A 171 -4.62 -16.90 2.93
N ARG A 172 -3.81 -15.93 3.37
CA ARG A 172 -3.06 -15.98 4.64
C ARG A 172 -3.98 -16.12 5.84
N ASP A 173 -5.04 -15.32 5.91
CA ASP A 173 -6.05 -15.39 6.97
C ASP A 173 -6.67 -16.79 7.08
N SER A 174 -7.01 -17.40 5.94
CA SER A 174 -7.66 -18.71 5.90
C SER A 174 -6.82 -19.86 6.49
N VAL A 175 -5.49 -19.68 6.55
CA VAL A 175 -4.55 -20.65 7.11
C VAL A 175 -4.00 -20.21 8.48
N LYS A 176 -4.43 -19.07 9.02
CA LYS A 176 -3.80 -18.38 10.17
C LYS A 176 -2.29 -18.18 9.93
N GLY A 177 -1.96 -17.69 8.73
CA GLY A 177 -0.61 -17.29 8.31
C GLY A 177 -0.31 -15.84 8.74
N ALA A 178 0.70 -15.23 8.14
CA ALA A 178 1.14 -13.90 8.52
C ALA A 178 0.41 -12.80 7.73
N VAL A 179 -0.85 -12.55 8.09
CA VAL A 179 -1.58 -11.38 7.58
C VAL A 179 -0.83 -10.12 7.99
N GLU A 180 -0.67 -9.20 7.04
CA GLU A 180 0.08 -7.96 7.24
C GLU A 180 -0.88 -6.77 7.22
N LEU A 181 -0.60 -5.77 8.06
CA LEU A 181 -1.29 -4.48 8.03
C LEU A 181 -0.84 -3.66 6.80
N ARG A 182 -1.64 -2.66 6.43
CA ARG A 182 -1.49 -1.82 5.22
C ARG A 182 -1.63 -0.32 5.50
N GLY A 183 -1.54 0.08 6.77
CA GLY A 183 -1.42 1.47 7.22
C GLY A 183 -2.69 2.30 7.11
N ASN A 184 -3.76 1.76 6.53
CA ASN A 184 -5.04 2.43 6.37
C ASN A 184 -6.16 1.41 6.60
N GLY A 185 -7.13 1.74 7.46
CA GLY A 185 -8.18 0.82 7.85
C GLY A 185 -7.68 -0.35 8.70
N GLU A 186 -6.73 -0.09 9.61
CA GLU A 186 -6.20 -1.10 10.54
C GLU A 186 -6.79 -0.91 11.94
N LEU A 187 -7.50 -1.93 12.43
CA LEU A 187 -8.11 -1.96 13.76
C LEU A 187 -7.24 -2.83 14.68
N ILE A 188 -6.69 -2.26 15.74
CA ILE A 188 -5.67 -2.89 16.58
C ILE A 188 -6.11 -2.85 18.04
N LYS A 189 -6.03 -3.97 18.76
CA LYS A 189 -6.31 -4.00 20.19
C LYS A 189 -5.29 -3.17 20.94
N ARG A 190 -5.75 -2.37 21.90
CA ARG A 190 -4.88 -1.57 22.76
C ARG A 190 -3.77 -2.39 23.41
N GLN A 191 -4.13 -3.52 24.02
CA GLN A 191 -3.16 -4.42 24.66
C GLN A 191 -2.08 -4.88 23.69
N ALA A 192 -2.45 -5.16 22.44
CA ALA A 192 -1.49 -5.62 21.44
C ALA A 192 -0.50 -4.50 21.04
N VAL A 193 -0.96 -3.23 20.99
CA VAL A 193 -0.08 -2.06 20.81
C VAL A 193 0.89 -1.91 21.98
N GLU A 194 0.40 -2.08 23.21
CA GLU A 194 1.20 -1.96 24.43
C GLU A 194 2.26 -3.07 24.52
N ASP A 195 1.91 -4.31 24.20
CA ASP A 195 2.81 -5.47 24.24
C ASP A 195 4.01 -5.36 23.29
N ILE A 196 3.84 -4.68 22.16
CA ILE A 196 4.89 -4.44 21.17
C ILE A 196 5.60 -3.10 21.38
N GLY A 197 5.17 -2.29 22.36
CA GLY A 197 5.77 -0.99 22.68
C GLY A 197 5.40 0.16 21.72
N GLY A 198 4.26 0.10 21.05
CA GLY A 198 3.80 1.12 20.11
C GLY A 198 4.37 0.99 18.69
N TRP A 199 4.33 2.08 17.93
CA TRP A 199 4.88 2.14 16.56
C TRP A 199 6.40 2.40 16.60
N ASN A 200 7.15 1.80 15.67
CA ASN A 200 8.58 2.04 15.55
C ASN A 200 8.84 3.36 14.80
N ASN A 201 9.44 4.35 15.46
CA ASN A 201 9.72 5.66 14.84
C ASN A 201 10.82 5.64 13.77
N TYR A 202 11.60 4.57 13.69
CA TYR A 202 12.76 4.47 12.79
C TYR A 202 12.50 3.59 11.56
N THR A 203 11.27 3.09 11.40
CA THR A 203 10.84 2.36 10.20
C THR A 203 10.14 3.29 9.22
N ILE A 204 10.06 2.83 7.97
CA ILE A 204 9.41 3.53 6.85
C ILE A 204 8.05 2.91 6.52
N VAL A 205 7.86 1.65 6.94
CA VAL A 205 6.66 0.84 6.74
C VAL A 205 6.16 0.43 8.12
N ASP A 206 5.54 1.39 8.80
CA ASP A 206 5.14 1.29 10.20
C ASP A 206 4.11 0.18 10.43
N ASP A 207 3.20 0.01 9.48
CA ASP A 207 2.21 -1.06 9.38
C ASP A 207 2.82 -2.46 9.27
N LEU A 208 3.78 -2.65 8.36
CA LEU A 208 4.46 -3.93 8.15
C LEU A 208 5.34 -4.28 9.34
N ASP A 209 6.07 -3.30 9.90
CA ASP A 209 6.86 -3.46 11.11
C ASP A 209 5.97 -3.87 12.29
N MET A 210 4.84 -3.19 12.47
CA MET A 210 3.88 -3.49 13.53
C MET A 210 3.30 -4.89 13.41
N SER A 211 2.78 -5.27 12.24
CA SER A 211 2.26 -6.63 12.01
C SER A 211 3.31 -7.72 12.26
N THR A 212 4.56 -7.47 11.89
CA THR A 212 5.66 -8.41 12.17
C THR A 212 5.90 -8.58 13.67
N ARG A 213 5.98 -7.48 14.41
CA ARG A 213 6.17 -7.52 15.87
C ARG A 213 4.98 -8.16 16.59
N LEU A 214 3.75 -7.95 16.09
CA LEU A 214 2.55 -8.62 16.59
C LEU A 214 2.67 -10.15 16.43
N HIS A 215 2.99 -10.63 15.22
CA HIS A 215 3.17 -12.06 14.98
C HIS A 215 4.31 -12.65 15.83
N ILE A 216 5.44 -11.94 15.96
CA ILE A 216 6.58 -12.38 16.80
C ILE A 216 6.17 -12.54 18.26
N LYS A 217 5.26 -11.69 18.76
CA LYS A 217 4.67 -11.74 20.11
C LYS A 217 3.51 -12.74 20.24
N GLY A 218 3.20 -13.49 19.19
CA GLY A 218 2.15 -14.52 19.20
C GLY A 218 0.73 -13.98 19.00
N TRP A 219 0.55 -12.70 18.69
CA TRP A 219 -0.74 -12.14 18.30
C TRP A 219 -1.11 -12.58 16.88
N ASP A 220 -2.36 -13.00 16.68
CA ASP A 220 -2.93 -13.25 15.35
C ASP A 220 -3.36 -11.93 14.71
N VAL A 221 -3.21 -11.82 13.40
CA VAL A 221 -3.67 -10.67 12.62
C VAL A 221 -4.66 -11.19 11.60
N ARG A 222 -5.84 -10.58 11.53
CA ARG A 222 -6.93 -11.03 10.67
C ARG A 222 -7.17 -10.08 9.51
N PHE A 223 -7.79 -10.58 8.44
CA PHE A 223 -8.16 -9.76 7.28
C PHE A 223 -9.68 -9.76 7.08
N CYS A 224 -10.28 -8.56 7.02
CA CYS A 224 -11.70 -8.39 6.71
C CYS A 224 -11.86 -7.91 5.26
N PRO A 225 -12.31 -8.78 4.34
CA PRO A 225 -12.50 -8.40 2.93
C PRO A 225 -13.76 -7.56 2.68
N ASP A 226 -14.70 -7.57 3.63
CA ASP A 226 -16.02 -6.95 3.50
C ASP A 226 -15.97 -5.46 3.91
N ALA A 227 -15.17 -5.13 4.95
CA ALA A 227 -14.90 -3.75 5.33
C ALA A 227 -13.92 -3.10 4.34
N VAL A 228 -14.36 -2.05 3.65
CA VAL A 228 -13.57 -1.37 2.60
C VAL A 228 -13.17 0.03 3.01
N VAL A 229 -11.87 0.33 2.93
CA VAL A 229 -11.33 1.68 2.97
C VAL A 229 -10.92 2.12 1.56
N TYR A 230 -11.47 3.25 1.14
CA TYR A 230 -11.18 3.88 -0.13
C TYR A 230 -10.10 4.95 0.05
N GLU A 231 -9.15 4.99 -0.88
CA GLU A 231 -8.10 6.01 -0.93
C GLU A 231 -7.89 6.53 -2.35
N GLU A 232 -7.21 7.68 -2.47
CA GLU A 232 -6.88 8.25 -3.77
C GLU A 232 -5.62 7.60 -4.36
N GLY A 233 -5.75 7.03 -5.56
CA GLY A 233 -4.65 6.46 -6.33
C GLY A 233 -3.84 7.53 -7.04
N ILE A 234 -2.54 7.27 -7.18
CA ILE A 234 -1.59 8.20 -7.78
C ILE A 234 -1.74 8.21 -9.30
N ILE A 235 -1.98 9.37 -9.90
CA ILE A 235 -2.23 9.50 -11.33
C ILE A 235 -0.95 9.66 -12.18
N TYR A 236 0.20 9.91 -11.55
CA TYR A 236 1.48 10.16 -12.22
C TYR A 236 2.51 9.07 -11.94
N LEU A 237 3.28 8.69 -12.96
CA LEU A 237 4.24 7.58 -12.85
C LEU A 237 5.39 7.86 -11.87
N ARG A 238 5.91 9.09 -11.83
CA ARG A 238 7.06 9.43 -10.99
C ARG A 238 6.74 9.37 -9.49
N PRO A 239 5.66 10.00 -8.99
CA PRO A 239 5.24 9.83 -7.59
C PRO A 239 4.92 8.38 -7.25
N LEU A 240 4.26 7.63 -8.15
CA LEU A 240 3.96 6.21 -7.95
C LEU A 240 5.25 5.38 -7.78
N TYR A 241 6.23 5.58 -8.66
CA TYR A 241 7.52 4.89 -8.56
C TYR A 241 8.24 5.21 -7.25
N ARG A 242 8.22 6.47 -6.78
CA ARG A 242 8.79 6.85 -5.47
C ARG A 242 8.10 6.14 -4.31
N GLN A 243 6.77 6.02 -4.35
CA GLN A 243 5.98 5.30 -3.35
C GLN A 243 6.33 3.81 -3.33
N ARG A 244 6.26 3.13 -4.48
CA ARG A 244 6.59 1.69 -4.58
C ARG A 244 8.03 1.40 -4.17
N ARG A 245 8.98 2.27 -4.51
CA ARG A 245 10.38 2.17 -4.05
C ARG A 245 10.47 2.18 -2.53
N ARG A 246 9.75 3.10 -1.88
CA ARG A 246 9.72 3.23 -0.42
C ARG A 246 9.15 1.97 0.23
N TRP A 247 8.02 1.48 -0.29
CA TRP A 247 7.38 0.27 0.22
C TRP A 247 8.27 -0.95 0.08
N LEU A 248 8.90 -1.14 -1.09
CA LEU A 248 9.75 -2.28 -1.35
C LEU A 248 11.00 -2.29 -0.47
N GLU A 249 11.68 -1.14 -0.37
CA GLU A 249 12.86 -1.01 0.49
C GLU A 249 12.51 -1.23 1.96
N GLY A 250 11.43 -0.62 2.45
CA GLY A 250 10.93 -0.84 3.80
C GLY A 250 10.61 -2.31 4.06
N THR A 251 9.91 -2.97 3.14
CA THR A 251 9.54 -4.39 3.25
C THR A 251 10.77 -5.29 3.36
N ILE A 252 11.74 -5.16 2.44
CA ILE A 252 12.93 -6.02 2.45
C ILE A 252 13.77 -5.76 3.71
N ARG A 253 13.97 -4.50 4.09
CA ARG A 253 14.74 -4.15 5.30
C ARG A 253 14.10 -4.73 6.56
N ARG A 254 12.78 -4.59 6.70
CA ARG A 254 12.02 -5.19 7.80
C ARG A 254 12.24 -6.71 7.88
N TYR A 255 12.12 -7.40 6.75
CA TYR A 255 12.33 -8.86 6.73
C TYR A 255 13.74 -9.24 7.17
N LEU A 256 14.77 -8.50 6.74
CA LEU A 256 16.15 -8.75 7.14
C LEU A 256 16.39 -8.46 8.63
N GLU A 257 15.80 -7.39 9.15
CA GLU A 257 15.93 -6.97 10.54
C GLU A 257 15.32 -8.00 11.51
N TYR A 258 14.13 -8.52 11.19
CA TYR A 258 13.42 -9.48 12.03
C TYR A 258 13.61 -10.95 11.61
N ALA A 259 14.54 -11.26 10.69
CA ALA A 259 14.71 -12.62 10.16
C ALA A 259 14.97 -13.66 11.26
N GLY A 260 15.81 -13.32 12.24
CA GLY A 260 16.10 -14.19 13.38
C GLY A 260 14.86 -14.44 14.25
N ASP A 261 14.14 -13.38 14.61
CA ASP A 261 12.94 -13.50 15.44
C ASP A 261 11.83 -14.27 14.73
N VAL A 262 11.65 -14.07 13.43
CA VAL A 262 10.65 -14.81 12.63
C VAL A 262 10.96 -16.31 12.58
N LEU A 263 12.23 -16.70 12.50
CA LEU A 263 12.64 -18.11 12.41
C LEU A 263 12.73 -18.81 13.77
N PHE A 264 13.02 -18.06 14.84
CA PHE A 264 13.41 -18.64 16.13
C PHE A 264 12.53 -18.20 17.32
N SER A 265 11.57 -17.28 17.15
CA SER A 265 10.63 -16.92 18.21
C SER A 265 9.79 -18.13 18.62
N LYS A 266 9.63 -18.31 19.94
CA LYS A 266 8.81 -19.37 20.53
C LYS A 266 7.33 -19.00 20.58
N ASP A 267 7.03 -17.71 20.63
CA ASP A 267 5.66 -17.20 20.76
C ASP A 267 4.96 -17.14 19.40
N MET A 268 5.74 -17.01 18.32
CA MET A 268 5.23 -16.95 16.95
C MET A 268 4.68 -18.30 16.49
N SER A 269 3.51 -18.27 15.83
CA SER A 269 2.94 -19.45 15.17
C SER A 269 3.85 -19.97 14.06
N LEU A 270 4.09 -21.29 14.01
CA LEU A 270 4.83 -21.93 12.93
C LEU A 270 4.25 -21.61 11.55
N ARG A 271 2.92 -21.46 11.43
CA ARG A 271 2.26 -21.14 10.15
C ARG A 271 2.60 -19.73 9.68
N ALA A 272 2.59 -18.76 10.60
CA ALA A 272 2.99 -17.39 10.31
C ALA A 272 4.48 -17.31 9.97
N SER A 273 5.34 -18.01 10.72
CA SER A 273 6.78 -18.08 10.45
C SER A 273 7.08 -18.65 9.06
N LEU A 274 6.46 -19.78 8.70
CA LEU A 274 6.61 -20.40 7.38
C LEU A 274 6.08 -19.49 6.26
N ASP A 275 4.94 -18.83 6.46
CA ASP A 275 4.37 -17.91 5.47
C ASP A 275 5.28 -16.69 5.23
N MET A 276 5.79 -16.06 6.30
CA MET A 276 6.76 -14.95 6.20
C MET A 276 8.05 -15.39 5.50
N THR A 277 8.56 -16.57 5.85
CA THR A 277 9.75 -17.16 5.24
C THR A 277 9.53 -17.54 3.77
N ALA A 278 8.34 -17.99 3.41
CA ALA A 278 7.99 -18.22 2.01
C ALA A 278 7.89 -16.90 1.23
N TYR A 279 7.34 -15.85 1.83
CA TYR A 279 7.15 -14.57 1.18
C TYR A 279 8.47 -13.87 0.83
N ILE A 280 9.49 -13.90 1.70
CA ILE A 280 10.79 -13.26 1.39
C ILE A 280 11.46 -13.85 0.13
N SER A 281 11.18 -15.13 -0.19
CA SER A 281 11.71 -15.77 -1.39
C SER A 281 11.33 -15.03 -2.68
N GLN A 282 10.17 -14.35 -2.71
CA GLN A 282 9.71 -13.61 -3.88
C GLN A 282 10.67 -12.47 -4.28
N PHE A 283 11.43 -11.92 -3.33
CA PHE A 283 12.39 -10.84 -3.58
C PHE A 283 13.75 -11.36 -4.05
N ILE A 284 14.07 -12.62 -3.73
CA ILE A 284 15.29 -13.30 -4.16
C ILE A 284 15.13 -13.81 -5.60
N MET A 285 13.92 -14.26 -5.95
CA MET A 285 13.62 -14.90 -7.24
C MET A 285 13.99 -14.05 -8.47
N PRO A 286 13.69 -12.74 -8.56
CA PRO A 286 14.10 -11.92 -9.71
C PRO A 286 15.61 -11.87 -9.92
N GLY A 287 16.38 -11.73 -8.84
CA GLY A 287 17.84 -11.73 -8.89
C GLY A 287 18.40 -13.08 -9.32
N TRP A 288 17.89 -14.17 -8.74
CA TRP A 288 18.24 -15.52 -9.16
C TRP A 288 17.97 -15.74 -10.64
N PHE A 289 16.76 -15.38 -11.10
CA PHE A 289 16.32 -15.57 -12.48
C PHE A 289 17.18 -14.78 -13.46
N LEU A 290 17.52 -13.53 -13.12
CA LEU A 290 18.44 -12.72 -13.93
C LEU A 290 19.84 -13.36 -14.01
N MET A 291 20.40 -13.79 -12.88
CA MET A 291 21.71 -14.44 -12.85
C MET A 291 21.73 -15.73 -13.67
N GLU A 292 20.66 -16.51 -13.61
CA GLU A 292 20.51 -17.75 -14.36
C GLU A 292 20.50 -17.50 -15.88
N ILE A 293 19.75 -16.51 -16.34
CA ILE A 293 19.73 -16.09 -17.74
C ILE A 293 21.10 -15.56 -18.19
N LEU A 294 21.76 -14.74 -17.37
CA LEU A 294 23.07 -14.16 -17.70
C LEU A 294 24.14 -15.25 -17.82
N ILE A 295 24.20 -16.18 -16.87
CA ILE A 295 25.19 -17.28 -16.87
C ILE A 295 24.96 -18.19 -18.09
N ARG A 296 23.71 -18.58 -18.37
CA ARG A 296 23.40 -19.41 -19.54
C ARG A 296 23.65 -18.66 -20.85
N GLY A 297 23.26 -17.39 -20.92
CA GLY A 297 23.50 -16.53 -22.07
C GLY A 297 24.99 -16.43 -22.38
N PHE A 298 25.82 -16.21 -21.36
CA PHE A 298 27.27 -16.21 -21.50
C PHE A 298 27.81 -17.55 -22.02
N LYS A 299 27.36 -18.68 -21.47
CA LYS A 299 27.79 -20.02 -21.96
C LYS A 299 27.43 -20.25 -23.42
N VAL A 300 26.24 -19.81 -23.85
CA VAL A 300 25.80 -19.90 -25.26
C VAL A 300 26.67 -19.01 -26.15
N LEU A 301 26.92 -17.77 -25.75
CA LEU A 301 27.78 -16.83 -26.49
C LEU A 301 29.24 -17.30 -26.57
N ALA A 302 29.75 -17.90 -25.49
CA ALA A 302 31.08 -18.51 -25.43
C ALA A 302 31.17 -19.87 -26.15
N LYS A 303 30.09 -20.33 -26.78
CA LYS A 303 29.98 -21.64 -27.46
C LYS A 303 30.25 -22.85 -26.56
N GLN A 304 30.08 -22.69 -25.25
CA GLN A 304 30.22 -23.74 -24.24
C GLN A 304 28.90 -24.47 -23.97
N ALA A 305 27.79 -23.96 -24.51
CA ALA A 305 26.46 -24.54 -24.37
C ALA A 305 25.63 -24.33 -25.65
N PRO A 306 24.71 -25.25 -25.99
CA PRO A 306 23.81 -25.06 -27.11
C PRO A 306 22.70 -24.05 -26.77
N PRO A 307 22.17 -23.29 -27.75
CA PRO A 307 21.17 -22.24 -27.51
C PRO A 307 19.87 -22.73 -26.82
N HIS A 308 19.48 -23.98 -27.03
CA HIS A 308 18.25 -24.53 -26.46
C HIS A 308 18.26 -24.61 -24.92
N MET A 309 19.43 -24.48 -24.27
CA MET A 309 19.49 -24.37 -22.80
C MET A 309 18.74 -23.14 -22.26
N LEU A 310 18.55 -22.09 -23.06
CA LEU A 310 17.78 -20.89 -22.68
C LEU A 310 16.26 -21.14 -22.70
N TYR A 311 15.77 -22.16 -23.41
CA TYR A 311 14.33 -22.43 -23.51
C TYR A 311 13.71 -22.77 -22.16
N SER A 312 14.45 -23.47 -21.28
CA SER A 312 13.98 -23.77 -19.92
C SER A 312 13.77 -22.52 -19.08
N SER A 313 14.66 -21.53 -19.17
CA SER A 313 14.56 -20.24 -18.46
C SER A 313 13.37 -19.44 -18.96
N ILE A 314 13.20 -19.36 -20.28
CA ILE A 314 12.05 -18.69 -20.92
C ILE A 314 10.75 -19.37 -20.49
N PHE A 315 10.71 -20.70 -20.51
CA PHE A 315 9.54 -21.48 -20.10
C PHE A 315 9.15 -21.19 -18.64
N ILE A 316 10.10 -21.22 -17.71
CA ILE A 316 9.85 -20.89 -16.29
C ILE A 316 9.34 -19.45 -16.15
N GLY A 317 9.96 -18.49 -16.86
CA GLY A 317 9.50 -17.10 -16.88
C GLY A 317 8.05 -16.98 -17.35
N CYS A 318 7.67 -17.69 -18.42
CA CYS A 318 6.29 -17.74 -18.90
C CYS A 318 5.35 -18.37 -17.87
N VAL A 319 5.74 -19.46 -17.20
CA VAL A 319 4.92 -20.11 -16.15
C VAL A 319 4.66 -19.15 -14.99
N ILE A 320 5.70 -18.43 -14.52
CA ILE A 320 5.55 -17.42 -13.46
C ILE A 320 4.63 -16.28 -13.93
N GLY A 321 4.85 -15.76 -15.13
CA GLY A 321 4.00 -14.71 -15.71
C GLY A 321 2.54 -15.14 -15.84
N PHE A 322 2.28 -16.37 -16.29
CA PHE A 322 0.93 -16.94 -16.32
C PHE A 322 0.35 -17.08 -14.91
N GLY A 323 1.15 -17.47 -13.91
CA GLY A 323 0.74 -17.51 -12.51
C GLY A 323 0.21 -16.16 -12.02
N PHE A 324 0.98 -15.09 -12.24
CA PHE A 324 0.55 -13.73 -11.90
C PHE A 324 -0.71 -13.31 -12.66
N PHE A 325 -0.77 -13.58 -13.96
CA PHE A 325 -1.95 -13.28 -14.79
C PHE A 325 -3.21 -13.98 -14.29
N PHE A 326 -3.15 -15.29 -14.03
CA PHE A 326 -4.30 -16.06 -13.54
C PHE A 326 -4.67 -15.65 -12.11
N GLY A 327 -3.68 -15.32 -11.26
CA GLY A 327 -3.90 -14.78 -9.92
C GLY A 327 -4.65 -13.45 -9.96
N ALA A 328 -4.15 -12.49 -10.76
CA ALA A 328 -4.79 -11.20 -10.98
C ALA A 328 -6.22 -11.36 -11.50
N ARG A 329 -6.39 -12.14 -12.56
CA ARG A 329 -7.71 -12.43 -13.15
C ARG A 329 -8.66 -13.02 -12.11
N TYR A 330 -8.20 -13.98 -11.31
CA TYR A 330 -9.02 -14.60 -10.27
C TYR A 330 -9.43 -13.58 -9.21
N ALA A 331 -8.49 -12.77 -8.73
CA ALA A 331 -8.75 -11.75 -7.72
C ALA A 331 -9.79 -10.73 -8.20
N LEU A 332 -9.63 -10.18 -9.41
CA LEU A 332 -10.57 -9.24 -10.02
C LEU A 332 -11.98 -9.83 -10.14
N ARG A 333 -12.09 -11.10 -10.53
CA ARG A 333 -13.37 -11.82 -10.61
C ARG A 333 -14.01 -12.02 -9.23
N ARG A 334 -13.21 -12.23 -8.19
CA ARG A 334 -13.66 -12.64 -6.86
C ARG A 334 -14.04 -11.47 -5.96
N TYR A 335 -13.28 -10.39 -6.03
CA TYR A 335 -13.38 -9.25 -5.10
C TYR A 335 -13.91 -7.97 -5.77
N ASP A 336 -13.68 -7.79 -7.08
CA ASP A 336 -14.23 -6.65 -7.84
C ASP A 336 -15.45 -7.03 -8.68
N TYR A 337 -15.90 -8.29 -8.59
CA TYR A 337 -17.05 -8.83 -9.34
C TYR A 337 -17.00 -8.58 -10.86
N MET A 338 -15.80 -8.36 -11.39
CA MET A 338 -15.57 -7.91 -12.76
C MET A 338 -16.02 -8.95 -13.79
N PRO A 339 -16.58 -8.58 -14.97
CA PRO A 339 -16.91 -9.52 -16.04
C PRO A 339 -15.71 -10.32 -16.55
N ARG A 340 -15.96 -11.46 -17.20
CA ARG A 340 -14.88 -12.39 -17.59
C ARG A 340 -13.90 -11.78 -18.60
N LEU A 341 -14.40 -11.03 -19.58
CA LEU A 341 -13.57 -10.43 -20.62
C LEU A 341 -12.75 -9.29 -20.03
N ASP A 342 -13.39 -8.38 -19.30
CA ASP A 342 -12.71 -7.24 -18.67
C ASP A 342 -11.62 -7.70 -17.70
N ALA A 343 -11.90 -8.71 -16.86
CA ALA A 343 -10.90 -9.31 -15.97
C ALA A 343 -9.74 -9.97 -16.71
N THR A 344 -9.94 -10.36 -17.98
CA THR A 344 -8.84 -10.87 -18.84
C THR A 344 -7.92 -9.73 -19.23
N PHE A 345 -8.50 -8.66 -19.78
CA PHE A 345 -7.73 -7.54 -20.31
C PHE A 345 -7.04 -6.78 -19.20
N GLU A 346 -7.75 -6.46 -18.13
CA GLU A 346 -7.18 -5.78 -16.97
C GLU A 346 -6.10 -6.62 -16.27
N ALA A 347 -6.25 -7.95 -16.18
CA ALA A 347 -5.19 -8.81 -15.65
C ALA A 347 -3.94 -8.84 -16.54
N LEU A 348 -4.11 -8.81 -17.86
CA LEU A 348 -2.99 -8.74 -18.80
C LEU A 348 -2.26 -7.40 -18.68
N GLU A 349 -3.00 -6.29 -18.70
CA GLU A 349 -2.47 -4.94 -18.49
C GLU A 349 -1.70 -4.84 -17.17
N THR A 350 -2.30 -5.34 -16.08
CA THR A 350 -1.70 -5.32 -14.74
C THR A 350 -0.44 -6.19 -14.69
N SER A 351 -0.43 -7.36 -15.36
CA SER A 351 0.75 -8.23 -15.42
C SER A 351 1.93 -7.55 -16.12
N ILE A 352 1.66 -6.84 -17.22
CA ILE A 352 2.67 -6.05 -17.93
C ILE A 352 3.18 -4.90 -17.04
N TYR A 353 2.27 -4.19 -16.38
CA TYR A 353 2.61 -3.13 -15.44
C TYR A 353 3.49 -3.67 -14.28
N LEU A 354 3.13 -4.81 -13.68
CA LEU A 354 3.92 -5.43 -12.61
C LEU A 354 5.32 -5.78 -13.10
N PHE A 355 5.43 -6.34 -14.30
CA PHE A 355 6.73 -6.65 -14.90
C PHE A 355 7.57 -5.40 -15.15
N ILE A 356 6.99 -4.32 -15.69
CA ILE A 356 7.73 -3.09 -16.02
C ILE A 356 8.16 -2.32 -14.76
N ILE A 357 7.29 -2.26 -13.74
CA ILE A 357 7.53 -1.44 -12.55
C ILE A 357 8.25 -2.23 -11.47
N TRP A 358 7.72 -3.39 -11.05
CA TRP A 358 8.22 -4.09 -9.88
C TRP A 358 9.50 -4.87 -10.15
N PHE A 359 9.64 -5.54 -11.32
CA PHE A 359 10.82 -6.37 -11.59
C PHE A 359 12.13 -5.57 -11.57
N PRO A 360 12.28 -4.43 -12.28
CA PRO A 360 13.50 -3.61 -12.21
C PRO A 360 13.68 -2.99 -10.82
N LEU A 361 12.59 -2.63 -10.16
CA LEU A 361 12.63 -2.00 -8.84
C LEU A 361 13.15 -2.96 -7.76
N VAL A 362 12.72 -4.23 -7.78
CA VAL A 362 13.25 -5.27 -6.87
C VAL A 362 14.74 -5.44 -7.07
N LEU A 363 15.22 -5.55 -8.31
CA LEU A 363 16.65 -5.67 -8.60
C LEU A 363 17.43 -4.45 -8.09
N TYR A 364 16.93 -3.24 -8.35
CA TYR A 364 17.54 -2.01 -7.89
C TYR A 364 17.60 -1.91 -6.36
N ILE A 365 16.52 -2.23 -5.64
CA ILE A 365 16.49 -2.18 -4.18
C ILE A 365 17.40 -3.25 -3.57
N CYS A 366 17.40 -4.48 -4.08
CA CYS A 366 18.32 -5.52 -3.63
C CYS A 366 19.78 -5.08 -3.82
N PHE A 367 20.13 -4.51 -4.99
CA PHE A 367 21.45 -3.94 -5.22
C PHE A 367 21.78 -2.80 -4.24
N LYS A 368 20.84 -1.87 -4.04
CA LYS A 368 21.00 -0.75 -3.10
C LYS A 368 21.27 -1.26 -1.69
N ILE A 369 20.52 -2.23 -1.20
CA ILE A 369 20.68 -2.77 0.16
C ILE A 369 22.04 -3.46 0.32
N LEU A 370 22.52 -4.18 -0.69
CA LEU A 370 23.79 -4.90 -0.63
C LEU A 370 25.02 -4.00 -0.77
N PHE A 371 24.96 -2.96 -1.60
CA PHE A 371 26.15 -2.20 -2.02
C PHE A 371 26.14 -0.72 -1.67
N MET A 372 25.00 -0.15 -1.27
CA MET A 372 24.89 1.27 -0.94
C MET A 372 24.71 1.46 0.57
N LYS A 373 25.22 2.58 1.09
CA LYS A 373 24.98 2.98 2.48
C LYS A 373 23.48 3.18 2.69
N LYS A 374 23.00 2.80 3.87
CA LYS A 374 21.64 3.14 4.33
C LYS A 374 21.51 4.66 4.37
N ASP A 375 20.77 5.23 3.44
CA ASP A 375 20.30 6.60 3.51
C ASP A 375 18.91 6.61 4.16
N MET A 376 18.53 7.70 4.81
CA MET A 376 17.17 7.91 5.36
C MET A 376 16.38 8.98 4.58
N ASN A 377 16.89 9.38 3.40
CA ASN A 377 16.27 10.42 2.58
C ASN A 377 15.12 9.84 1.75
N TRP A 378 13.93 9.84 2.34
CA TRP A 378 12.74 9.26 1.76
C TRP A 378 11.80 10.35 1.21
N GLY A 379 11.83 10.58 -0.10
CA GLY A 379 10.93 11.55 -0.77
C GLY A 379 9.45 11.16 -0.62
N LYS A 380 8.58 12.17 -0.51
CA LYS A 380 7.12 12.10 -0.20
C LYS A 380 6.29 11.32 -1.22
N THR A 381 5.14 10.80 -0.77
CA THR A 381 4.04 10.35 -1.64
C THR A 381 3.10 11.54 -1.76
N ALA A 382 2.89 12.01 -2.99
CA ALA A 382 2.01 13.15 -3.24
C ALA A 382 0.56 12.65 -3.37
N HIS A 383 -0.34 13.14 -2.51
CA HIS A 383 -1.79 12.95 -2.59
C HIS A 383 -2.47 14.27 -3.00
N GLY A 384 -3.66 14.19 -3.62
CA GLY A 384 -4.31 15.31 -4.28
C GLY A 384 -3.82 15.54 -5.71
N LEU A 385 -4.65 16.21 -6.53
CA LEU A 385 -4.24 16.84 -7.79
C LEU A 385 -3.20 17.93 -7.46
N VAL A 386 -1.93 17.53 -7.26
CA VAL A 386 -0.93 18.43 -6.70
C VAL A 386 -0.68 19.58 -7.66
N MET A 387 -1.22 20.73 -7.30
CA MET A 387 -1.01 22.04 -7.92
C MET A 387 0.48 22.40 -8.05
N GLU A 388 1.37 21.89 -7.19
CA GLU A 388 2.82 22.12 -7.31
C GLU A 388 3.47 21.33 -8.45
N GLU A 389 3.16 20.03 -8.62
CA GLU A 389 3.66 19.27 -9.77
C GLU A 389 2.92 19.68 -11.04
N GLU A 390 1.62 20.02 -10.97
CA GLU A 390 0.90 20.61 -12.09
C GLU A 390 1.48 21.99 -12.46
N ALA A 391 1.89 22.82 -11.51
CA ALA A 391 2.58 24.09 -11.75
C ALA A 391 3.99 23.87 -12.33
N SER A 392 4.74 22.88 -11.82
CA SER A 392 6.05 22.47 -12.35
C SER A 392 5.94 21.96 -13.79
N ILE A 393 4.94 21.12 -14.07
CA ILE A 393 4.65 20.58 -15.39
C ILE A 393 4.12 21.67 -16.33
N LYS A 394 3.20 22.54 -15.87
CA LYS A 394 2.73 23.71 -16.64
C LYS A 394 3.87 24.67 -16.95
N ALA A 395 4.79 24.91 -16.02
CA ALA A 395 5.97 25.73 -16.23
C ALA A 395 6.93 25.08 -17.24
N PHE A 396 7.13 23.77 -17.17
CA PHE A 396 7.92 23.02 -18.13
C PHE A 396 7.30 23.07 -19.55
N ILE A 397 6.00 22.79 -19.67
CA ILE A 397 5.25 22.84 -20.94
C ILE A 397 5.30 24.25 -21.53
N LYS A 398 5.10 25.29 -20.71
CA LYS A 398 5.18 26.69 -21.15
C LYS A 398 6.57 27.04 -21.69
N LYS A 399 7.64 26.55 -21.03
CA LYS A 399 9.02 26.74 -21.46
C LYS A 399 9.31 26.06 -22.80
N GLU A 400 8.83 24.84 -23.01
CA GLU A 400 9.02 24.13 -24.28
C GLU A 400 8.20 24.76 -25.43
N LEU A 401 6.96 25.18 -25.17
CA LEU A 401 6.16 25.93 -26.16
C LEU A 401 6.82 27.26 -26.58
N GLN A 402 7.49 27.94 -25.66
CA GLN A 402 8.25 29.17 -25.96
C GLN A 402 9.42 28.87 -26.92
N LYS A 403 10.21 27.84 -26.62
CA LYS A 403 11.31 27.41 -27.50
C LYS A 403 10.80 27.04 -28.89
N THR A 404 9.71 26.27 -28.98
CA THR A 404 9.14 25.89 -30.29
C THR A 404 8.75 27.13 -31.09
N LYS A 405 8.11 28.13 -30.47
CA LYS A 405 7.77 29.39 -31.14
C LYS A 405 9.00 30.16 -31.64
N GLU A 406 10.07 30.20 -30.84
CA GLU A 406 11.33 30.83 -31.23
C GLU A 406 11.97 30.11 -32.44
N TYR A 407 12.03 28.77 -32.42
CA TYR A 407 12.51 27.97 -33.55
C TYR A 407 11.66 28.19 -34.81
N THR A 408 10.33 28.20 -34.70
CA THR A 408 9.45 28.45 -35.84
C THR A 408 9.66 29.86 -36.42
N LYS A 409 9.84 30.87 -35.55
CA LYS A 409 10.13 32.24 -35.99
C LYS A 409 11.47 32.34 -36.71
N GLU A 410 12.52 31.76 -36.16
CA GLU A 410 13.85 31.73 -36.79
C GLU A 410 13.82 31.02 -38.15
N TYR A 411 13.12 29.89 -38.24
CA TYR A 411 12.98 29.15 -39.49
C TYR A 411 12.17 29.93 -40.54
N THR A 412 11.13 30.64 -40.11
CA THR A 412 10.32 31.48 -41.00
C THR A 412 11.13 32.67 -41.55
N GLU A 413 11.96 33.30 -40.73
CA GLU A 413 12.84 34.39 -41.18
C GLU A 413 13.94 33.88 -42.13
N LYS A 414 14.52 32.71 -41.86
CA LYS A 414 15.44 32.04 -42.80
C LYS A 414 14.78 31.73 -44.14
N LEU A 415 13.55 31.22 -44.14
CA LEU A 415 12.80 30.97 -45.37
C LEU A 415 12.51 32.25 -46.14
N LYS A 416 12.17 33.37 -45.46
CA LYS A 416 11.98 34.67 -46.09
C LYS A 416 13.27 35.20 -46.72
N GLN A 417 14.42 35.05 -46.05
CA GLN A 417 15.73 35.42 -46.61
C GLN A 417 16.05 34.60 -47.87
N ILE A 418 15.88 33.28 -47.81
CA ILE A 418 16.10 32.39 -48.97
C ILE A 418 15.15 32.71 -50.13
N LEU A 419 13.91 33.09 -49.84
CA LEU A 419 12.94 33.51 -50.86
C LEU A 419 13.33 34.85 -51.49
N ALA A 420 13.78 35.82 -50.69
CA ALA A 420 14.24 37.12 -51.16
C ALA A 420 15.48 36.98 -52.08
N GLU A 421 16.45 36.13 -51.71
CA GLU A 421 17.65 35.83 -52.51
C GLU A 421 17.38 35.09 -53.83
N LYS A 422 16.18 34.52 -54.02
CA LYS A 422 15.77 33.85 -55.27
C LYS A 422 14.93 34.72 -56.20
N THR A 423 14.52 35.91 -55.74
CA THR A 423 13.70 36.86 -56.50
C THR A 423 14.49 38.04 -57.08
N ASP A 424 15.80 38.11 -56.80
CA ASP A 424 16.80 38.91 -57.52
C ASP A 424 17.59 38.01 -58.48
#